data_AF-A0A536BFK0-F1
#
_entry.id   AF-A0A536BFK0-F1
#
_cell.length_a   1.000
_cell.length_b   1.000
_cell.length_c   1.000
_cell.angle_alpha   90.00
_cell.angle_beta   90.00
_cell.angle_gamma   90.00
#
_symmetry.space_group_name_H-M   'P 1'
#
loop_
_entity.id
_entity.type
_entity.pdbx_description
1 polymer ?
#
loop_
_entity_poly.entity_id
_entity_poly.type
_entity_poly.pdbx_seq_one_letter_code
_entity_poly.pdbx_strand_id
1 'polypeptide(L)'
;MSSAARRRDGSGRRWRMSKRKRQEAILSIIAKHQVATQEELVERLHRAGILTTQATVSRDIAELGLMRVAGPEGHYIKPEDGLGAASTAGREEKLRRLLRDLPLTVRRGQGIAVLTTTPGSASPLASG
;
A
#
# COMPACT_ATOMS: atom_id res chain seq x y z
N MET A 1 -53.44 17.91 -7.21
CA MET A 1 -53.31 17.30 -5.87
C MET A 1 -52.68 15.93 -6.05
N SER A 2 -51.38 15.80 -5.73
CA SER A 2 -50.84 14.89 -4.68
C SER A 2 -51.05 13.39 -4.96
N SER A 3 -50.11 12.46 -4.79
CA SER A 3 -48.77 12.48 -4.21
C SER A 3 -48.18 11.07 -4.40
N ALA A 4 -46.86 11.02 -4.58
CA ALA A 4 -45.91 9.99 -4.14
C ALA A 4 -46.23 8.49 -4.26
N ALA A 5 -45.35 7.79 -4.99
CA ALA A 5 -44.64 6.64 -4.42
C ALA A 5 -43.25 6.50 -5.06
N ARG A 6 -42.25 7.14 -4.43
CA ARG A 6 -40.83 6.85 -4.66
C ARG A 6 -40.57 5.39 -4.28
N ARG A 7 -40.31 4.54 -5.27
CA ARG A 7 -39.72 3.21 -5.04
C ARG A 7 -38.30 3.42 -4.54
N ARG A 8 -38.05 3.11 -3.26
CA ARG A 8 -36.73 3.21 -2.64
C ARG A 8 -35.87 2.01 -3.06
N ASP A 9 -34.82 2.35 -3.80
CA ASP A 9 -33.60 1.60 -4.10
C ASP A 9 -33.09 0.75 -2.91
N GLY A 10 -33.00 -0.57 -3.12
CA GLY A 10 -32.24 -1.53 -2.30
C GLY A 10 -30.92 -2.00 -2.93
N SER A 11 -30.59 -1.54 -4.14
CA SER A 11 -29.40 -1.95 -4.90
C SER A 11 -28.14 -1.16 -4.49
N GLY A 12 -28.30 0.09 -4.06
CA GLY A 12 -27.24 1.00 -3.67
C GLY A 12 -26.50 0.58 -2.40
N ARG A 13 -27.20 -0.03 -1.43
CA ARG A 13 -26.54 -0.58 -0.22
C ARG A 13 -25.70 -1.81 -0.53
N ARG A 14 -26.21 -2.75 -1.33
CA ARG A 14 -25.48 -3.97 -1.70
C ARG A 14 -24.26 -3.67 -2.56
N TRP A 15 -24.36 -2.70 -3.47
CA TRP A 15 -23.25 -2.23 -4.30
C TRP A 15 -22.19 -1.45 -3.50
N ARG A 16 -22.60 -0.59 -2.56
CA ARG A 16 -21.65 0.12 -1.68
C ARG A 16 -20.91 -0.84 -0.75
N MET A 17 -21.56 -1.91 -0.30
CA MET A 17 -20.92 -2.96 0.50
C MET A 17 -19.91 -3.78 -0.32
N SER A 18 -20.19 -4.10 -1.59
CA SER A 18 -19.22 -4.80 -2.45
C SER A 18 -18.06 -3.91 -2.87
N LYS A 19 -18.31 -2.61 -3.11
CA LYS A 19 -17.29 -1.62 -3.45
C LYS A 19 -16.31 -1.36 -2.30
N ARG A 20 -16.80 -1.05 -1.10
CA ARG A 20 -15.93 -0.79 0.06
C ARG A 20 -15.03 -1.99 0.35
N LYS A 21 -15.60 -3.20 0.40
CA LYS A 21 -14.84 -4.45 0.60
C LYS A 21 -13.78 -4.65 -0.47
N ARG A 22 -14.09 -4.35 -1.74
CA ARG A 22 -13.13 -4.46 -2.85
C ARG A 22 -12.02 -3.41 -2.73
N GLN A 23 -12.33 -2.17 -2.39
CA GLN A 23 -11.35 -1.11 -2.18
C GLN A 23 -10.42 -1.43 -1.00
N GLU A 24 -10.95 -1.95 0.11
CA GLU A 24 -10.14 -2.43 1.24
C GLU A 24 -9.22 -3.59 0.83
N ALA A 25 -9.72 -4.53 0.01
CA ALA A 25 -8.91 -5.62 -0.51
C ALA A 25 -7.80 -5.13 -1.46
N ILE A 26 -8.10 -4.16 -2.33
CA ILE A 26 -7.09 -3.51 -3.20
C ILE A 26 -5.96 -2.93 -2.34
N LEU A 27 -6.30 -2.14 -1.31
CA LEU A 27 -5.30 -1.56 -0.40
C LEU A 27 -4.47 -2.63 0.32
N SER A 28 -5.11 -3.71 0.80
CA SER A 28 -4.38 -4.80 1.45
C SER A 28 -3.47 -5.56 0.48
N ILE A 29 -3.86 -5.70 -0.79
CA ILE A 29 -3.08 -6.43 -1.80
C ILE A 29 -1.81 -5.65 -2.13
N ILE A 30 -1.93 -4.36 -2.46
CA ILE A 30 -0.78 -3.53 -2.83
C ILE A 30 0.20 -3.31 -1.66
N ALA A 31 -0.29 -3.39 -0.41
CA ALA A 31 0.57 -3.32 0.78
C ALA A 31 1.42 -4.59 0.99
N LYS A 32 0.99 -5.74 0.44
CA LYS A 32 1.64 -7.05 0.63
C LYS A 32 2.41 -7.53 -0.60
N HIS A 33 2.08 -7.01 -1.77
CA HIS A 33 2.60 -7.46 -3.04
C HIS A 33 2.91 -6.27 -3.94
N GLN A 34 4.04 -6.32 -4.64
CA GLN A 34 4.28 -5.40 -5.74
C GLN A 34 3.36 -5.80 -6.90
N VAL A 35 2.33 -5.00 -7.15
CA VAL A 35 1.36 -5.23 -8.23
C VAL A 35 1.61 -4.24 -9.34
N ALA A 36 2.00 -4.74 -10.51
CA ALA A 36 2.48 -3.91 -11.61
C ALA A 36 1.38 -3.46 -12.58
N THR A 37 0.31 -4.25 -12.69
CA THR A 37 -0.78 -4.04 -13.66
C THR A 37 -2.15 -4.17 -13.01
N GLN A 38 -3.16 -3.58 -13.67
CA GLN A 38 -4.55 -3.67 -13.20
C GLN A 38 -5.09 -5.10 -13.37
N GLU A 39 -4.63 -5.80 -14.41
CA GLU A 39 -4.94 -7.20 -14.69
C GLU A 39 -4.46 -8.11 -13.55
N GLU A 40 -3.23 -7.91 -13.08
CA GLU A 40 -2.70 -8.64 -11.92
C GLU A 40 -3.53 -8.35 -10.66
N LEU A 41 -3.95 -7.11 -10.45
CA LEU A 41 -4.81 -6.74 -9.33
C LEU A 41 -6.19 -7.42 -9.40
N VAL A 42 -6.76 -7.54 -10.60
CA VAL A 42 -8.01 -8.29 -10.84
C VAL A 42 -7.83 -9.76 -10.48
N GLU A 43 -6.77 -10.41 -10.94
CA GLU A 43 -6.50 -11.83 -10.64
C GLU A 43 -6.34 -12.08 -9.13
N ARG A 44 -5.65 -11.17 -8.42
CA ARG A 44 -5.47 -11.29 -6.97
C ARG A 44 -6.80 -11.08 -6.23
N LEU A 45 -7.64 -10.16 -6.69
CA LEU A 45 -8.99 -9.98 -6.15
C LEU A 45 -9.86 -11.22 -6.39
N HIS A 46 -9.78 -11.84 -7.57
CA HIS A 46 -10.48 -13.09 -7.86
C HIS A 46 -10.02 -14.22 -6.95
N ARG A 47 -8.70 -14.36 -6.73
CA ARG A 47 -8.12 -15.31 -5.76
C ARG A 47 -8.60 -15.06 -4.32
N ALA A 48 -8.93 -13.81 -3.98
CA ALA A 48 -9.55 -13.44 -2.71
C ALA A 48 -11.09 -13.58 -2.69
N GLY A 49 -11.69 -14.18 -3.72
CA GLY A 49 -13.14 -14.37 -3.84
C GLY A 49 -13.92 -13.10 -4.22
N ILE A 50 -13.25 -12.06 -4.73
CA ILE A 50 -13.85 -10.79 -5.13
C ILE A 50 -13.84 -10.70 -6.66
N LEU A 51 -14.96 -11.10 -7.28
CA LEU A 51 -15.14 -10.99 -8.73
C LEU A 51 -15.29 -9.52 -9.14
N THR A 52 -14.45 -9.08 -10.07
CA THR A 52 -14.42 -7.71 -10.59
C THR A 52 -13.84 -7.68 -12.00
N THR A 53 -13.96 -6.56 -12.69
CA THR A 53 -13.38 -6.32 -14.02
C THR A 53 -12.26 -5.30 -13.94
N GLN A 54 -11.41 -5.28 -14.96
CA GLN A 54 -10.35 -4.28 -15.15
C GLN A 54 -10.92 -2.84 -15.09
N ALA A 55 -12.01 -2.56 -15.81
CA ALA A 55 -12.65 -1.25 -15.79
C ALA A 55 -13.17 -0.83 -14.40
N THR A 56 -13.59 -1.79 -13.57
CA THR A 56 -14.02 -1.52 -12.20
C THR A 56 -12.82 -1.23 -11.30
N VAL A 57 -11.76 -2.02 -11.42
CA VAL A 57 -10.49 -1.80 -10.71
C VAL A 57 -9.86 -0.47 -11.08
N SER A 58 -9.87 -0.10 -12.36
CA SER A 58 -9.40 1.21 -12.85
C SER A 58 -10.11 2.37 -12.15
N ARG A 59 -11.45 2.31 -12.04
CA ARG A 59 -12.23 3.32 -11.30
C ARG A 59 -11.88 3.34 -9.82
N ASP A 60 -11.75 2.17 -9.18
CA ASP A 60 -11.39 2.10 -7.77
C ASP A 60 -9.97 2.65 -7.50
N ILE A 61 -9.00 2.37 -8.38
CA ILE A 61 -7.64 2.95 -8.33
C ILE A 61 -7.72 4.49 -8.38
N ALA A 62 -8.49 5.03 -9.32
CA ALA A 62 -8.66 6.47 -9.48
C ALA A 62 -9.34 7.10 -8.26
N GLU A 63 -10.40 6.48 -7.73
CA GLU A 63 -11.11 6.96 -6.54
C GLU A 63 -10.29 6.85 -5.26
N LEU A 64 -9.45 5.83 -5.14
CA LEU A 64 -8.51 5.65 -4.03
C LEU A 64 -7.27 6.56 -4.16
N GLY A 65 -7.10 7.25 -5.29
CA GLY A 65 -5.94 8.09 -5.56
C GLY A 65 -4.63 7.32 -5.64
N LEU A 66 -4.66 6.03 -5.98
CA LEU A 66 -3.44 5.23 -6.06
C LEU A 66 -2.56 5.70 -7.21
N MET A 67 -1.27 5.82 -6.94
CA MET A 67 -0.26 6.20 -7.94
C MET A 67 0.58 4.99 -8.32
N ARG A 68 1.02 4.94 -9.58
CA ARG A 68 1.96 3.93 -10.05
C ARG A 68 3.37 4.50 -9.97
N VAL A 69 4.25 3.83 -9.23
CA VAL A 69 5.69 4.11 -9.25
C VAL A 69 6.24 3.68 -10.60
N ALA A 70 6.98 4.56 -11.29
CA ALA A 70 7.67 4.22 -12.51
C ALA A 70 9.02 3.53 -12.21
N GLY A 71 9.39 2.53 -13.02
CA GLY A 71 10.66 1.82 -12.89
C GLY A 71 10.55 0.34 -13.28
N PRO A 72 11.67 -0.41 -13.24
CA PRO A 72 11.71 -1.84 -13.55
C PRO A 72 10.75 -2.68 -12.70
N GLU A 73 10.51 -2.26 -11.46
CA GLU A 73 9.55 -2.87 -10.52
C GLU A 73 8.33 -1.96 -10.26
N GLY A 74 7.86 -1.26 -11.29
CA GLY A 74 6.79 -0.28 -11.13
C GLY A 74 5.50 -0.91 -10.58
N HIS A 75 4.99 -0.37 -9.47
CA HIS A 75 3.83 -0.92 -8.75
C HIS A 75 2.91 0.17 -8.21
N TYR A 76 1.68 -0.21 -7.85
CA TYR A 76 0.72 0.70 -7.23
C TYR A 76 1.03 0.96 -5.74
N ILE A 77 0.97 2.22 -5.34
CA ILE A 77 1.11 2.67 -3.95
C ILE A 77 0.06 3.74 -3.63
N LYS A 78 -0.17 3.97 -2.34
CA LYS A 78 -0.93 5.16 -1.93
C LYS A 78 -0.05 6.42 -1.99
N PRO A 79 -0.64 7.61 -2.17
CA PRO A 79 0.10 8.87 -2.14
C PRO A 79 0.90 9.08 -0.85
N GLU A 80 0.33 8.68 0.30
CA GLU A 80 0.99 8.76 1.62
C GLU A 80 2.26 7.90 1.72
N ASP A 81 2.29 6.76 1.00
CA ASP A 81 3.43 5.86 0.92
C ASP A 81 4.47 6.35 -0.12
N GLY A 82 4.02 7.04 -1.17
CA GLY A 82 4.88 7.63 -2.22
C GLY A 82 5.65 8.85 -1.75
N LEU A 83 5.10 9.57 -0.78
CA LEU A 83 5.80 10.61 -0.03
C LEU A 83 6.77 10.01 1.01
N GLY A 84 6.67 8.70 1.30
CA GLY A 84 7.41 7.99 2.35
C GLY A 84 8.93 8.13 2.27
N ALA A 85 9.53 8.07 1.08
CA ALA A 85 10.98 8.22 0.96
C ALA A 85 11.47 9.63 1.36
N ALA A 86 10.61 10.65 1.28
CA ALA A 86 10.89 12.03 1.67
C ALA A 86 10.27 12.42 3.03
N SER A 87 9.32 11.65 3.56
CA SER A 87 8.65 11.92 4.83
C SER A 87 9.38 11.24 6.00
N THR A 88 9.29 11.82 7.20
CA THR A 88 9.91 11.27 8.42
C THR A 88 9.44 9.84 8.71
N ALA A 89 8.17 9.54 8.47
CA ALA A 89 7.60 8.21 8.72
C ALA A 89 8.13 7.14 7.75
N GLY A 90 8.33 7.47 6.47
CA GLY A 90 8.88 6.50 5.52
C GLY A 90 10.41 6.37 5.59
N ARG A 91 11.13 7.41 6.06
CA ARG A 91 12.53 7.26 6.50
C ARG A 91 12.65 6.30 7.69
N GLU A 92 11.76 6.43 8.67
CA GLU A 92 11.72 5.53 9.84
C GLU A 92 11.40 4.08 9.44
N GLU A 93 10.46 3.84 8.52
CA GLU A 93 10.15 2.50 8.04
C GLU A 93 11.27 1.90 7.19
N LYS A 94 11.92 2.71 6.34
CA LYS A 94 13.12 2.30 5.59
C LYS A 94 14.25 1.91 6.55
N LEU A 95 14.50 2.73 7.57
CA LEU A 95 15.49 2.43 8.61
C LEU A 95 15.13 1.15 9.37
N ARG A 96 13.86 0.96 9.76
CA ARG A 96 13.40 -0.28 10.41
C ARG A 96 13.63 -1.53 9.57
N ARG A 97 13.43 -1.46 8.24
CA ARG A 97 13.74 -2.58 7.34
C ARG A 97 15.24 -2.86 7.29
N LEU A 98 16.06 -1.82 7.08
CA LEU A 98 17.52 -1.96 7.07
C LEU A 98 18.07 -2.54 8.39
N LEU A 99 17.50 -2.12 9.53
CA LEU A 99 17.88 -2.64 10.84
C LEU A 99 17.47 -4.09 11.07
N ARG A 100 16.42 -4.58 10.40
CA ARG A 100 15.99 -5.99 10.47
C ARG A 100 16.82 -6.91 9.58
N ASP A 101 17.19 -6.42 8.39
CA ASP A 101 17.80 -7.27 7.36
C ASP A 101 19.34 -7.33 7.48
N LEU A 102 19.95 -6.43 8.25
CA LEU A 102 21.40 -6.42 8.47
C LEU A 102 21.76 -7.08 9.82
N PRO A 103 22.80 -7.92 9.87
CA PRO A 103 23.34 -8.40 11.13
C PRO A 103 24.02 -7.23 11.86
N LEU A 104 23.40 -6.79 12.96
CA LEU A 104 23.83 -5.65 13.77
C LEU A 104 24.24 -6.10 15.17
N THR A 105 25.38 -5.59 15.65
CA THR A 105 25.73 -5.62 17.07
C THR A 105 25.52 -4.24 17.67
N VAL A 106 24.74 -4.15 18.76
CA VAL A 106 24.48 -2.89 19.47
C VAL A 106 25.28 -2.87 20.76
N ARG A 107 26.19 -1.91 20.90
CA ARG A 107 26.90 -1.64 22.17
C ARG A 107 26.39 -0.33 22.77
N ARG A 108 25.97 -0.36 24.03
CA ARG A 108 25.54 0.84 24.77
C ARG A 108 26.69 1.36 25.64
N GLY A 109 26.95 2.66 25.58
CA GLY A 109 27.84 3.41 26.47
C GLY A 109 27.06 4.52 27.19
N GLN A 110 27.73 5.28 28.06
CA GLN A 110 27.10 6.39 28.79
C GLN A 110 26.70 7.52 27.83
N GLY A 111 25.46 7.46 27.32
CA GLY A 111 24.88 8.45 26.39
C GLY A 111 25.04 8.14 24.90
N ILE A 112 25.68 7.03 24.52
CA ILE A 112 25.88 6.65 23.11
C ILE A 112 25.49 5.20 22.84
N ALA A 113 24.95 4.95 21.64
CA ALA A 113 24.77 3.60 21.11
C ALA A 113 25.64 3.44 19.87
N VAL A 114 26.52 2.45 19.87
CA VAL A 114 27.37 2.09 18.73
C VAL A 114 26.73 0.90 18.03
N LEU A 115 26.38 1.10 16.76
CA LEU A 115 25.87 0.07 15.86
C LEU A 115 27.03 -0.44 15.00
N THR A 116 27.37 -1.71 15.12
CA THR A 116 28.41 -2.35 14.29
C THR A 116 27.75 -3.27 13.27
N THR A 117 28.04 -3.05 11.99
CA THR A 117 27.55 -3.85 10.85
C THR A 117 28.73 -4.59 10.21
N THR A 118 28.44 -5.52 9.29
CA THR A 118 29.46 -6.04 8.36
C THR A 118 30.08 -4.90 7.51
N PRO A 119 31.35 -5.03 7.09
CA PRO A 119 32.00 -4.04 6.23
C PRO A 119 31.20 -3.81 4.95
N GLY A 120 30.92 -2.54 4.61
CA GLY A 120 30.12 -2.15 3.44
C GLY A 120 28.64 -1.82 3.71
N SER A 121 28.12 -2.13 4.91
CA SER A 121 26.70 -1.90 5.25
C SER A 121 26.43 -0.65 6.11
N ALA A 122 27.46 0.14 6.44
CA ALA A 122 27.35 1.31 7.32
C ALA A 122 26.75 2.55 6.63
N SER A 123 27.06 2.76 5.35
CA SER A 123 26.67 3.96 4.60
C SER A 123 25.14 4.11 4.41
N PRO A 124 24.38 3.03 4.12
CA PRO A 124 22.92 3.11 4.03
C PRO A 124 22.22 3.39 5.37
N LEU A 125 22.83 3.04 6.51
CA LEU A 125 22.25 3.22 7.85
C LEU A 125 22.51 4.61 8.42
N ALA A 126 23.66 5.22 8.12
CA ALA A 126 24.00 6.57 8.57
C ALA A 126 23.24 7.68 7.80
N SER A 127 22.69 7.35 6.64
CA SER A 127 22.04 8.29 5.71
C SER A 127 20.51 8.13 5.65
N GLY A 128 19.94 7.25 6.47
CA GLY A 128 18.51 6.89 6.51
C GLY A 128 17.70 7.77 7.45
#